data_AF-A0A6J6RPN2-F1
#
_entry.id   AF-A0A6J6RPN2-F1
#
_cell.length_a   1.000
_cell.length_b   1.000
_cell.length_c   1.000
_cell.angle_alpha   90.00
_cell.angle_beta   90.00
_cell.angle_gamma   90.00
#
_symmetry.space_group_name_H-M   'P 1'
#
loop_
_entity.id
_entity.type
_entity.pdbx_description
1 polymer ?
#
loop_
_entity_poly.entity_id
_entity_poly.type
_entity_poly.pdbx_seq_one_letter_code
_entity_poly.pdbx_strand_id
1 'polypeptide(L)'
;MLSSRMFTTAFRFFAGLAIFSLIAAFVSGFTSETQSPMNRVMGPLTLGWKGGIGNHFAYTIFVGVAVAAATLAGILIAFRDADPEAEAQVVHTESVPLTRAPAGVNYLPALGALAFVLLLIGAATESGGLMYAAVATMIVVAFTWTLRTWAERATGDDHTNAELYHRFIDPFRVPVISILLIGLVAIGLSRVLLSVSKVGSVWVFGLVALLFFLVAVLLALKPSSAKWVTTAVVVLGAIAIIAAGIAGAVIGERDFEHHDPAAHTTEGALGDAPGAPVAIQGGAS
;
A
#
# COMPACT_ATOMS: atom_id res chain seq x y z
N MET A 1 -38.66 19.32 17.70
CA MET A 1 -38.80 18.30 18.78
C MET A 1 -38.01 17.07 18.39
N LEU A 2 -36.77 16.94 18.88
CA LEU A 2 -35.95 15.74 18.69
C LEU A 2 -36.52 14.63 19.59
N SER A 3 -37.09 13.59 18.98
CA SER A 3 -37.59 12.41 19.71
C SER A 3 -36.41 11.63 20.27
N SER A 4 -36.40 11.36 21.58
CA SER A 4 -35.36 10.56 22.24
C SER A 4 -35.39 9.12 21.74
N ARG A 5 -34.64 8.82 20.68
CA ARG A 5 -34.49 7.46 20.18
C ARG A 5 -33.14 6.94 20.62
N MET A 6 -33.15 5.97 21.54
CA MET A 6 -31.92 5.26 21.97
C MET A 6 -31.20 4.57 20.80
N PHE A 7 -31.90 4.34 19.68
CA PHE A 7 -31.38 3.75 18.45
C PHE A 7 -31.59 4.68 17.24
N THR A 8 -30.50 4.98 16.55
CA THR A 8 -30.49 5.82 15.35
C THR A 8 -31.26 5.16 14.21
N THR A 9 -31.73 5.95 13.24
CA THR A 9 -32.44 5.43 12.06
C THR A 9 -31.55 4.49 11.25
N ALA A 10 -30.26 4.81 11.11
CA ALA A 10 -29.28 3.98 10.44
C ALA A 10 -29.09 2.62 11.12
N PHE A 11 -28.98 2.60 12.47
CA PHE A 11 -28.86 1.35 13.22
C PHE A 11 -30.05 0.42 12.93
N ARG A 12 -31.28 0.96 12.95
CA ARG A 12 -32.50 0.18 12.71
C ARG A 12 -32.52 -0.42 11.31
N PHE A 13 -32.06 0.35 10.32
CA PHE A 13 -31.95 -0.13 8.95
C PHE A 13 -30.96 -1.30 8.83
N PHE A 14 -29.74 -1.15 9.33
CA PHE A 14 -28.72 -2.20 9.23
C PHE A 14 -29.02 -3.42 10.10
N ALA A 15 -29.56 -3.24 11.30
CA ALA A 15 -30.02 -4.34 12.14
C ALA A 15 -31.19 -5.10 11.46
N GLY A 16 -32.13 -4.37 10.86
CA GLY A 16 -33.22 -4.96 10.07
C GLY A 16 -32.71 -5.73 8.85
N LEU A 17 -31.75 -5.15 8.11
CA LEU A 17 -31.11 -5.80 6.98
C LEU A 17 -30.37 -7.07 7.40
N ALA A 18 -29.64 -7.05 8.52
CA ALA A 18 -28.94 -8.22 9.04
C ALA A 18 -29.92 -9.36 9.38
N ILE A 19 -31.01 -9.06 10.10
CA ILE A 19 -32.04 -10.04 10.44
C ILE A 19 -32.69 -10.60 9.17
N PHE A 20 -33.08 -9.72 8.24
CA PHE A 20 -33.67 -10.13 6.96
C PHE A 20 -32.72 -11.05 6.18
N SER A 21 -31.44 -10.68 6.09
CA SER A 21 -30.43 -11.48 5.40
C SER A 21 -30.17 -12.82 6.08
N LEU A 22 -30.22 -12.92 7.40
CA LEU A 22 -30.13 -14.21 8.10
C LEU A 22 -31.34 -15.11 7.79
N ILE A 23 -32.54 -14.54 7.73
CA ILE A 23 -33.75 -15.29 7.33
C ILE A 23 -33.63 -15.74 5.87
N ALA A 24 -33.21 -14.86 4.96
CA ALA A 24 -33.01 -15.18 3.55
C ALA A 24 -31.92 -16.25 3.35
N ALA A 25 -30.82 -16.17 4.11
CA ALA A 25 -29.79 -17.20 4.16
C ALA A 25 -30.40 -18.53 4.60
N PHE A 26 -31.12 -18.57 5.72
CA PHE A 26 -31.75 -19.79 6.21
C PHE A 26 -32.70 -20.41 5.18
N VAL A 27 -33.59 -19.61 4.58
CA VAL A 27 -34.52 -20.08 3.55
C VAL A 27 -33.78 -20.62 2.32
N SER A 28 -32.77 -19.90 1.83
CA SER A 28 -31.98 -20.33 0.67
C SER A 28 -31.18 -21.61 0.93
N GLY A 29 -30.66 -21.78 2.15
CA GLY A 29 -29.93 -22.96 2.56
C GLY A 29 -30.84 -24.17 2.83
N PHE A 30 -32.08 -23.93 3.25
CA PHE A 30 -33.08 -24.97 3.48
C PHE A 30 -33.59 -25.63 2.18
N THR A 31 -33.15 -25.19 1.00
CA THR A 31 -33.65 -25.72 -0.28
C THR A 31 -33.16 -27.13 -0.62
N SER A 32 -32.29 -27.76 0.17
CA SER A 32 -31.78 -29.12 -0.13
C SER A 32 -32.85 -30.22 0.05
N GLU A 33 -33.37 -30.77 -1.04
CA GLU A 33 -34.43 -31.79 -1.01
C GLU A 33 -33.95 -33.20 -0.64
N THR A 34 -32.66 -33.49 -0.79
CA THR A 34 -32.08 -34.84 -0.65
C THR A 34 -31.72 -35.23 0.79
N GLN A 35 -32.03 -34.41 1.79
CA GLN A 35 -31.56 -34.59 3.17
C GLN A 35 -32.70 -34.84 4.16
N SER A 36 -32.37 -35.52 5.26
CA SER A 36 -33.30 -35.68 6.38
C SER A 36 -33.75 -34.32 6.93
N PRO A 37 -34.98 -34.20 7.47
CA PRO A 37 -35.52 -32.92 7.95
C PRO A 37 -34.60 -32.22 8.96
N MET A 38 -33.94 -33.00 9.83
CA MET A 38 -32.98 -32.48 10.80
C MET A 38 -31.73 -31.91 10.12
N ASN A 39 -31.12 -32.63 9.17
CA ASN A 39 -29.92 -32.17 8.47
C ASN A 39 -30.19 -30.93 7.60
N ARG A 40 -31.42 -30.81 7.07
CA ARG A 40 -31.88 -29.65 6.30
C ARG A 40 -31.95 -28.37 7.13
N VAL A 41 -32.24 -28.46 8.42
CA VAL A 41 -32.23 -27.33 9.37
C VAL A 41 -30.81 -27.09 9.90
N MET A 42 -30.07 -28.15 10.21
CA MET A 42 -28.74 -28.04 10.80
C MET A 42 -27.71 -27.49 9.80
N GLY A 43 -27.83 -27.77 8.50
CA GLY A 43 -26.91 -27.27 7.47
C GLY A 43 -26.79 -25.75 7.49
N PRO A 44 -27.89 -25.00 7.27
CA PRO A 44 -27.90 -23.54 7.31
C PRO A 44 -27.54 -22.94 8.69
N LEU A 45 -27.81 -23.65 9.78
CA LEU A 45 -27.55 -23.14 11.14
C LEU A 45 -26.08 -23.33 11.57
N THR A 46 -25.42 -24.36 11.02
CA THR A 46 -24.03 -24.71 11.31
C THR A 46 -23.06 -24.29 10.20
N LEU A 47 -23.49 -23.42 9.28
CA LEU A 47 -22.69 -22.97 8.13
C LEU A 47 -22.18 -24.15 7.26
N GLY A 48 -22.96 -25.24 7.19
CA GLY A 48 -22.62 -26.45 6.44
C GLY A 48 -21.73 -27.45 7.18
N TRP A 49 -21.42 -27.23 8.46
CA TRP A 49 -20.64 -28.18 9.27
C TRP A 49 -21.41 -29.47 9.56
N LYS A 50 -22.71 -29.37 9.84
CA LYS A 50 -23.59 -30.51 10.13
C LYS A 50 -24.83 -30.46 9.25
N GLY A 51 -24.78 -31.17 8.12
CA GLY A 51 -25.80 -31.13 7.08
C GLY A 51 -25.38 -30.26 5.89
N GLY A 52 -25.93 -30.53 4.71
CA GLY A 52 -25.58 -29.80 3.49
C GLY A 52 -26.47 -28.57 3.29
N ILE A 53 -25.94 -27.57 2.61
CA ILE A 53 -26.67 -26.35 2.22
C ILE A 53 -27.23 -26.58 0.81
N GLY A 54 -28.49 -26.21 0.57
CA GLY A 54 -29.11 -26.32 -0.75
C GLY A 54 -28.44 -25.44 -1.80
N ASN A 55 -28.75 -24.14 -1.79
CA ASN A 55 -28.11 -23.17 -2.69
C ASN A 55 -26.93 -22.46 -1.99
N HIS A 56 -25.73 -23.01 -2.15
CA HIS A 56 -24.50 -22.46 -1.56
C HIS A 56 -24.20 -21.02 -2.00
N PHE A 57 -24.48 -20.66 -3.26
CA PHE A 57 -24.20 -19.32 -3.77
C PHE A 57 -25.07 -18.26 -3.09
N ALA A 58 -26.40 -18.46 -3.12
CA ALA A 58 -27.33 -17.54 -2.47
C ALA A 58 -27.11 -17.50 -0.95
N TYR A 59 -26.90 -18.67 -0.33
CA TYR A 59 -26.61 -18.77 1.09
C TYR A 59 -25.38 -17.96 1.49
N THR A 60 -24.27 -18.11 0.76
CA THR A 60 -23.01 -17.40 1.07
C THR A 60 -23.16 -15.89 0.91
N ILE A 61 -23.88 -15.43 -0.13
CA ILE A 61 -24.16 -14.00 -0.31
C ILE A 61 -24.98 -13.45 0.87
N PHE A 62 -26.07 -14.11 1.25
CA PHE A 62 -26.92 -13.61 2.33
C PHE A 62 -26.22 -13.66 3.69
N VAL A 63 -25.40 -14.68 3.97
CA VAL A 63 -24.54 -14.70 5.16
C VAL A 63 -23.54 -13.54 5.13
N GLY A 64 -22.89 -13.28 3.98
CA GLY A 64 -21.98 -12.15 3.83
C GLY A 64 -22.64 -10.79 4.08
N VAL A 65 -23.83 -10.58 3.51
CA VAL A 65 -24.62 -9.36 3.74
C VAL A 65 -25.05 -9.26 5.21
N ALA A 66 -25.46 -10.36 5.83
CA ALA A 66 -25.84 -10.38 7.25
C ALA A 66 -24.66 -9.98 8.15
N VAL A 67 -23.47 -10.53 7.90
CA VAL A 67 -22.25 -10.20 8.66
C VAL A 67 -21.90 -8.72 8.44
N ALA A 68 -21.84 -8.24 7.20
CA ALA A 68 -21.52 -6.84 6.90
C ALA A 68 -22.52 -5.87 7.55
N ALA A 69 -23.82 -6.15 7.44
CA ALA A 69 -24.87 -5.33 8.03
C ALA A 69 -24.83 -5.37 9.58
N ALA A 70 -24.57 -6.53 10.18
CA ALA A 70 -24.42 -6.67 11.62
C ALA A 70 -23.18 -5.92 12.13
N THR A 71 -22.06 -5.96 11.40
CA THR A 71 -20.86 -5.18 11.72
C THR A 71 -21.14 -3.67 11.66
N LEU A 72 -21.82 -3.19 10.61
CA LEU A 72 -22.21 -1.78 10.51
C LEU A 72 -23.16 -1.36 11.63
N ALA A 73 -24.16 -2.18 11.97
CA ALA A 73 -25.04 -1.93 13.10
C ALA A 73 -24.27 -1.90 14.44
N GLY A 74 -23.29 -2.80 14.60
CA GLY A 74 -22.37 -2.83 15.75
C GLY A 74 -21.52 -1.57 15.88
N ILE A 75 -20.99 -1.07 14.77
CA ILE A 75 -20.23 0.19 14.75
C ILE A 75 -21.15 1.37 15.11
N LEU A 76 -22.36 1.43 14.55
CA LEU A 76 -23.31 2.51 14.84
C LEU A 76 -23.75 2.56 16.29
N ILE A 77 -23.86 1.42 16.97
CA ILE A 77 -24.17 1.41 18.41
C ILE A 77 -22.93 1.71 19.26
N ALA A 78 -21.75 1.24 18.87
CA ALA A 78 -20.50 1.48 19.58
C ALA A 78 -20.06 2.95 19.55
N PHE A 79 -20.31 3.64 18.43
CA PHE A 79 -19.99 5.07 18.23
C PHE A 79 -21.24 5.95 18.25
N ARG A 80 -22.33 5.51 18.89
CA ARG A 80 -23.59 6.25 18.96
C ARG A 80 -23.41 7.65 19.54
N ASP A 81 -22.53 7.80 20.51
CA ASP A 81 -22.30 9.08 21.20
C ASP A 81 -21.55 10.10 20.32
N ALA A 82 -21.01 9.68 19.17
CA ALA A 82 -20.43 10.57 18.16
C ALA A 82 -21.43 10.97 17.05
N ASP A 83 -22.71 10.61 17.20
CA ASP A 83 -23.76 11.02 16.26
C ASP A 83 -24.13 12.50 16.50
N PRO A 84 -23.99 13.38 15.50
CA PRO A 84 -24.28 14.80 15.66
C PRO A 84 -25.76 15.09 16.00
N GLU A 85 -26.69 14.20 15.63
CA GLU A 85 -28.09 14.30 16.07
C GLU A 85 -28.23 13.99 17.57
N ALA A 86 -27.47 13.01 18.07
CA ALA A 86 -27.46 12.64 19.48
C ALA A 86 -26.80 13.74 20.33
N GLU A 87 -25.69 14.32 19.88
CA GLU A 87 -25.01 15.43 20.56
C GLU A 87 -25.89 16.70 20.60
N ALA A 88 -26.51 17.07 19.48
CA ALA A 88 -27.41 18.23 19.42
C ALA A 88 -28.58 18.09 20.40
N GLN A 89 -29.08 16.87 20.61
CA GLN A 89 -30.13 16.60 21.58
C GLN A 89 -29.68 16.81 23.03
N VAL A 90 -28.46 16.37 23.39
CA VAL A 90 -27.90 16.53 24.75
C VAL A 90 -27.68 18.01 25.09
N VAL A 91 -27.23 18.80 24.13
CA VAL A 91 -26.97 20.24 24.30
C VAL A 91 -28.24 21.10 24.12
N HIS A 92 -29.39 20.47 23.88
CA HIS A 92 -30.68 21.13 23.66
C HIS A 92 -30.68 22.13 22.48
N THR A 93 -29.89 21.86 21.44
CA THR A 93 -29.86 22.66 20.22
C THR A 93 -31.01 22.23 19.29
N GLU A 94 -31.71 23.20 18.70
CA GLU A 94 -32.86 22.90 17.81
C GLU A 94 -32.46 22.28 16.46
N SER A 95 -31.20 22.38 16.08
CA SER A 95 -30.65 21.88 14.82
C SER A 95 -29.26 21.28 15.01
N VAL A 96 -28.95 20.26 14.21
CA VAL A 96 -27.58 19.74 14.09
C VAL A 96 -26.67 20.87 13.59
N PRO A 97 -25.55 21.17 14.27
CA PRO A 97 -24.57 22.12 13.76
C PRO A 97 -24.14 21.71 12.35
N LEU A 98 -24.27 22.61 11.38
CA LEU A 98 -23.86 22.32 10.02
C LEU A 98 -22.37 21.98 10.01
N THR A 99 -22.03 20.80 9.48
CA THR A 99 -20.64 20.44 9.22
C THR A 99 -20.06 21.49 8.27
N ARG A 100 -19.00 22.16 8.71
CA ARG A 100 -18.34 23.20 7.90
C ARG A 100 -17.90 22.55 6.58
N ALA A 101 -18.14 23.24 5.47
CA ALA A 101 -17.72 22.77 4.15
C ALA A 101 -16.20 22.51 4.16
N PRO A 102 -15.71 21.48 3.42
CA PRO A 102 -14.29 21.14 3.40
C PRO A 102 -13.42 22.36 3.10
N ALA A 103 -12.38 22.55 3.90
CA ALA A 103 -11.44 23.64 3.73
C ALA A 103 -10.53 23.38 2.51
N GLY A 104 -10.93 23.87 1.33
CA GLY A 104 -10.10 23.93 0.13
C GLY A 104 -10.21 22.75 -0.83
N VAL A 105 -9.32 22.74 -1.83
CA VAL A 105 -9.30 21.74 -2.92
C VAL A 105 -8.51 20.51 -2.48
N ASN A 106 -9.14 19.33 -2.54
CA ASN A 106 -8.50 18.05 -2.23
C ASN A 106 -8.25 17.23 -3.51
N TYR A 107 -6.98 17.06 -3.86
CA TYR A 107 -6.54 16.31 -5.06
C TYR A 107 -6.38 14.80 -4.81
N LEU A 108 -6.44 14.33 -3.57
CA LEU A 108 -6.22 12.93 -3.22
C LEU A 108 -7.23 11.96 -3.86
N PRO A 109 -8.54 12.28 -3.97
CA PRO A 109 -9.48 11.41 -4.68
C PRO A 109 -9.11 11.22 -6.15
N ALA A 110 -8.70 12.30 -6.83
CA ALA A 110 -8.28 12.25 -8.23
C ALA A 110 -6.98 11.43 -8.39
N LEU A 111 -6.03 11.60 -7.47
CA LEU A 111 -4.80 10.80 -7.45
C LEU A 111 -5.10 9.31 -7.19
N GLY A 112 -6.06 9.01 -6.30
CA GLY A 112 -6.52 7.64 -6.04
C GLY A 112 -7.17 7.00 -7.27
N ALA A 113 -8.00 7.76 -7.99
CA ALA A 113 -8.58 7.31 -9.26
C ALA A 113 -7.51 7.06 -10.32
N LEU A 114 -6.52 7.93 -10.44
CA LEU A 114 -5.38 7.73 -11.34
C LEU A 114 -4.57 6.48 -10.97
N ALA A 115 -4.29 6.27 -9.68
CA ALA A 115 -3.60 5.07 -9.21
C ALA A 115 -4.41 3.80 -9.50
N PHE A 116 -5.73 3.84 -9.38
CA PHE A 116 -6.60 2.73 -9.76
C PHE A 116 -6.57 2.46 -11.26
N VAL A 117 -6.56 3.48 -12.12
CA VAL A 117 -6.39 3.30 -13.57
C VAL A 117 -5.03 2.65 -13.88
N LEU A 118 -3.95 3.11 -13.22
CA LEU A 118 -2.63 2.49 -13.37
C LEU A 118 -2.60 1.04 -12.89
N LEU A 119 -3.36 0.70 -11.83
CA LEU A 119 -3.51 -0.68 -11.37
C LEU A 119 -4.13 -1.55 -12.45
N LEU A 120 -5.21 -1.08 -13.08
CA LEU A 120 -5.89 -1.79 -14.17
C LEU A 120 -4.97 -1.97 -15.38
N ILE A 121 -4.19 -0.95 -15.74
CA ILE A 121 -3.19 -1.05 -16.82
C ILE A 121 -2.10 -2.05 -16.46
N GLY A 122 -1.58 -2.00 -15.23
CA GLY A 122 -0.56 -2.94 -14.75
C GLY A 122 -1.06 -4.38 -14.75
N ALA A 123 -2.31 -4.62 -14.34
CA ALA A 123 -2.95 -5.92 -14.39
C ALA A 123 -3.17 -6.39 -15.84
N ALA A 124 -3.64 -5.53 -16.73
CA ALA A 124 -3.91 -5.86 -18.13
C ALA A 124 -2.64 -6.12 -18.96
N THR A 125 -1.52 -5.51 -18.56
CA THR A 125 -0.21 -5.67 -19.23
C THR A 125 0.69 -6.70 -18.56
N GLU A 126 0.19 -7.38 -17.52
CA GLU A 126 0.97 -8.31 -16.66
C GLU A 126 2.27 -7.69 -16.10
N SER A 127 2.31 -6.36 -16.02
CA SER A 127 3.45 -5.62 -15.53
C SER A 127 3.44 -5.58 -14.00
N GLY A 128 4.11 -6.56 -13.39
CA GLY A 128 4.20 -6.66 -11.93
C GLY A 128 4.70 -5.36 -11.27
N GLY A 129 5.70 -4.71 -11.87
CA GLY A 129 6.23 -3.43 -11.35
C GLY A 129 5.21 -2.30 -11.32
N LEU A 130 4.43 -2.11 -12.40
CA LEU A 130 3.37 -1.09 -12.45
C LEU A 130 2.26 -1.42 -11.46
N MET A 131 1.88 -2.68 -11.36
CA MET A 131 0.85 -3.14 -10.42
C MET A 131 1.25 -2.84 -8.97
N TYR A 132 2.46 -3.20 -8.54
CA TYR A 132 2.95 -2.94 -7.18
C TYR A 132 3.06 -1.44 -6.89
N ALA A 133 3.55 -0.64 -7.84
CA ALA A 133 3.63 0.81 -7.70
C ALA A 133 2.24 1.45 -7.56
N ALA A 134 1.27 0.98 -8.34
CA ALA A 134 -0.12 1.44 -8.27
C ALA A 134 -0.78 1.10 -6.93
N VAL A 135 -0.64 -0.15 -6.45
CA VAL A 135 -1.14 -0.56 -5.12
C VAL A 135 -0.50 0.27 -4.01
N ALA A 136 0.83 0.43 -4.03
CA ALA A 136 1.53 1.24 -3.04
C ALA A 136 1.03 2.69 -3.03
N THR A 137 0.82 3.28 -4.21
CA THR A 137 0.25 4.62 -4.34
C THR A 137 -1.17 4.70 -3.79
N MET A 138 -2.02 3.71 -4.09
CA MET A 138 -3.38 3.65 -3.54
C MET A 138 -3.39 3.56 -2.01
N ILE A 139 -2.49 2.77 -1.41
CA ILE A 139 -2.37 2.66 0.05
C ILE A 139 -1.98 4.01 0.66
N VAL A 140 -0.99 4.70 0.08
CA VAL A 140 -0.55 6.02 0.54
C VAL A 140 -1.68 7.05 0.42
N VAL A 141 -2.40 7.04 -0.71
CA VAL A 141 -3.55 7.93 -0.93
C VAL A 141 -4.66 7.62 0.07
N ALA A 142 -5.04 6.36 0.26
CA ALA A 142 -6.09 5.97 1.19
C ALA A 142 -5.75 6.39 2.63
N PHE A 143 -4.51 6.13 3.07
CA PHE A 143 -4.03 6.54 4.39
C PHE A 143 -4.06 8.07 4.54
N THR A 144 -3.45 8.80 3.59
CA THR A 144 -3.34 10.26 3.66
C THR A 144 -4.71 10.93 3.57
N TRP A 145 -5.60 10.39 2.74
CA TRP A 145 -6.96 10.91 2.56
C TRP A 145 -7.81 10.66 3.80
N THR A 146 -7.70 9.47 4.41
CA THR A 146 -8.36 9.16 5.69
C THR A 146 -7.88 10.10 6.79
N LEU A 147 -6.57 10.25 6.97
CA LEU A 147 -6.01 11.14 7.99
C LEU A 147 -6.42 12.59 7.76
N ARG A 148 -6.39 13.07 6.52
CA ARG A 148 -6.81 14.43 6.16
C ARG A 148 -8.28 14.65 6.46
N THR A 149 -9.16 13.76 6.02
CA THR A 149 -10.62 13.89 6.21
C THR A 149 -11.04 13.74 7.68
N TRP A 150 -10.27 13.00 8.46
CA TRP A 150 -10.40 12.98 9.92
C TRP A 150 -9.95 14.31 10.53
N ALA A 151 -8.76 14.79 10.19
CA ALA A 151 -8.20 16.02 10.75
C ALA A 151 -9.07 17.24 10.43
N GLU A 152 -9.59 17.36 9.22
CA GLU A 152 -10.52 18.43 8.78
C GLU A 152 -11.80 18.50 9.61
N ARG A 153 -12.15 17.42 10.33
CA ARG A 153 -13.37 17.31 11.14
C ARG A 153 -13.10 17.14 12.63
N ALA A 154 -11.83 17.21 13.05
CA ALA A 154 -11.46 16.94 14.44
C ALA A 154 -11.94 18.04 15.39
N THR A 155 -11.88 19.30 14.96
CA THR A 155 -12.34 20.47 15.73
C THR A 155 -13.09 21.47 14.83
N GLY A 156 -13.72 22.49 15.43
CA GLY A 156 -14.39 23.58 14.70
C GLY A 156 -13.45 24.66 14.15
N ASP A 157 -12.14 24.55 14.37
CA ASP A 157 -11.13 25.52 13.92
C ASP A 157 -10.19 24.92 12.86
N ASP A 158 -10.14 25.55 11.69
CA ASP A 158 -9.39 25.07 10.53
C ASP A 158 -7.88 25.13 10.77
N HIS A 159 -7.41 26.12 11.56
CA HIS A 159 -6.00 26.25 11.90
C HIS A 159 -5.53 25.09 12.79
N THR A 160 -6.27 24.82 13.87
CA THR A 160 -6.00 23.68 14.76
C THR A 160 -6.07 22.33 14.02
N ASN A 161 -7.04 22.17 13.11
CA ASN A 161 -7.17 20.96 12.29
C ASN A 161 -5.98 20.76 11.34
N ALA A 162 -5.47 21.84 10.73
CA ALA A 162 -4.29 21.79 9.88
C ALA A 162 -3.03 21.42 10.69
N GLU A 163 -2.87 21.99 11.88
CA GLU A 163 -1.77 21.64 12.79
C GLU A 163 -1.82 20.16 13.21
N LEU A 164 -3.02 19.64 13.50
CA LEU A 164 -3.21 18.24 13.85
C LEU A 164 -2.80 17.32 12.70
N TYR A 165 -3.23 17.63 11.47
CA TYR A 165 -2.80 16.90 10.27
C TYR A 165 -1.27 16.92 10.13
N HIS A 166 -0.64 18.09 10.24
CA HIS A 166 0.80 18.24 10.11
C HIS A 166 1.57 17.49 11.18
N ARG A 167 1.09 17.48 12.43
CA ARG A 167 1.70 16.73 13.53
C ARG A 167 1.75 15.23 13.27
N PHE A 168 0.71 14.67 12.62
CA PHE A 168 0.69 13.25 12.27
C PHE A 168 1.44 12.94 10.98
N ILE A 169 1.31 13.75 9.92
CA ILE A 169 1.88 13.41 8.61
C ILE A 169 3.36 13.78 8.48
N ASP A 170 3.82 14.87 9.11
CA ASP A 170 5.16 15.40 8.91
C ASP A 170 6.29 14.42 9.33
N PRO A 171 6.16 13.62 10.42
CA PRO A 171 7.13 12.59 10.77
C PRO A 171 7.31 11.51 9.71
N PHE A 172 6.25 11.17 8.98
CA PHE A 172 6.30 10.17 7.90
C PHE A 172 6.67 10.78 6.56
N ARG A 173 6.32 12.05 6.33
CA ARG A 173 6.54 12.74 5.06
C ARG A 173 8.01 12.71 4.68
N VAL A 174 8.91 13.01 5.61
CA VAL A 174 10.36 13.06 5.32
C VAL A 174 10.93 11.68 5.00
N PRO A 175 10.74 10.62 5.83
CA PRO A 175 11.22 9.28 5.50
C PRO A 175 10.62 8.72 4.21
N VAL A 176 9.31 8.85 4.00
CA VAL A 176 8.63 8.28 2.82
C VAL A 176 9.13 8.95 1.54
N ILE A 177 9.18 10.28 1.50
CA ILE A 177 9.72 11.00 0.34
C ILE A 177 11.19 10.64 0.12
N SER A 178 11.97 10.47 1.18
CA SER A 178 13.38 10.08 1.07
C SER A 178 13.54 8.70 0.44
N ILE A 179 12.79 7.70 0.90
CA ILE A 179 12.82 6.34 0.35
C ILE A 179 12.38 6.35 -1.11
N LEU A 180 11.31 7.08 -1.43
CA LEU A 180 10.83 7.20 -2.81
C LEU A 180 11.90 7.83 -3.71
N LEU A 181 12.51 8.94 -3.29
CA LEU A 181 13.56 9.59 -4.06
C LEU A 181 14.80 8.70 -4.23
N ILE A 182 15.24 8.02 -3.17
CA ILE A 182 16.38 7.11 -3.22
C ILE A 182 16.08 5.93 -4.16
N GLY A 183 14.94 5.27 -3.98
CA GLY A 183 14.54 4.13 -4.82
C GLY A 183 14.41 4.53 -6.29
N LEU A 184 13.85 5.71 -6.55
CA LEU A 184 13.71 6.27 -7.88
C LEU A 184 15.06 6.54 -8.56
N VAL A 185 16.00 7.16 -7.84
CA VAL A 185 17.37 7.37 -8.32
C VAL A 185 18.08 6.03 -8.54
N ALA A 186 17.97 5.09 -7.60
CA ALA A 186 18.61 3.78 -7.69
C ALA A 186 18.12 2.97 -8.90
N ILE A 187 16.81 2.93 -9.15
CA ILE A 187 16.22 2.26 -10.31
C ILE A 187 16.64 2.94 -11.61
N GLY A 188 16.61 4.28 -11.64
CA GLY A 188 17.04 5.06 -12.81
C GLY A 188 18.51 4.80 -13.16
N LEU A 189 19.40 4.88 -12.17
CA LEU A 189 20.82 4.58 -12.36
C LEU A 189 21.06 3.13 -12.76
N SER A 190 20.36 2.16 -12.15
CA SER A 190 20.44 0.75 -12.53
C SER A 190 20.17 0.59 -14.04
N ARG A 191 19.09 1.20 -14.55
CA ARG A 191 18.75 1.15 -15.97
C ARG A 191 19.80 1.82 -16.87
N VAL A 192 20.29 3.00 -16.49
CA VAL A 192 21.34 3.70 -17.27
C VAL A 192 22.63 2.88 -17.31
N LEU A 193 23.08 2.37 -16.17
CA LEU A 193 24.32 1.59 -16.08
C LEU A 193 24.24 0.27 -16.84
N LEU A 194 23.05 -0.34 -16.93
CA LEU A 194 22.81 -1.52 -17.78
C LEU A 194 22.88 -1.20 -19.27
N SER A 195 22.59 0.04 -19.67
CA SER A 195 22.62 0.46 -21.09
C SER A 195 23.98 0.95 -21.58
N VAL A 196 24.90 1.27 -20.67
CA VAL A 196 26.20 1.90 -20.97
C VAL A 196 27.36 0.90 -20.89
N SER A 197 28.41 1.10 -21.70
CA SER A 197 29.60 0.24 -21.71
C SER A 197 30.39 0.30 -20.39
N LYS A 198 31.20 -0.72 -20.08
CA LYS A 198 31.99 -0.81 -18.84
C LYS A 198 32.79 0.46 -18.53
N VAL A 199 33.42 1.07 -19.54
CA VAL A 199 34.16 2.33 -19.38
C VAL A 199 33.21 3.52 -19.19
N GLY A 200 32.10 3.56 -19.92
CA GLY A 200 31.08 4.60 -19.75
C GLY A 200 30.43 4.58 -18.36
N SER A 201 30.24 3.40 -17.77
CA SER A 201 29.63 3.26 -16.44
C SER A 201 30.47 3.90 -15.35
N VAL A 202 31.81 3.85 -15.45
CA VAL A 202 32.72 4.53 -14.52
C VAL A 202 32.52 6.05 -14.58
N TRP A 203 32.41 6.61 -15.78
CA TRP A 203 32.18 8.05 -15.97
C TRP A 203 30.79 8.48 -15.50
N VAL A 204 29.75 7.71 -15.82
CA VAL A 204 28.38 7.99 -15.37
C VAL A 204 28.31 7.98 -13.84
N PHE A 205 28.86 6.96 -13.19
CA PHE A 205 28.86 6.85 -11.74
C PHE A 205 29.64 8.00 -11.09
N GLY A 206 30.83 8.32 -11.63
CA GLY A 206 31.65 9.43 -11.16
C GLY A 206 30.95 10.78 -11.27
N LEU A 207 30.28 11.05 -12.41
CA LEU A 207 29.55 12.30 -12.63
C LEU A 207 28.36 12.44 -11.67
N VAL A 208 27.61 11.36 -11.47
CA VAL A 208 26.46 11.34 -10.55
C VAL A 208 26.91 11.54 -9.11
N ALA A 209 27.97 10.84 -8.67
CA ALA A 209 28.54 11.01 -7.34
C ALA A 209 29.05 12.44 -7.12
N LEU A 210 29.73 13.02 -8.12
CA LEU A 210 30.17 14.42 -8.09
C LEU A 210 28.99 15.39 -7.97
N LEU A 211 27.90 15.15 -8.69
CA LEU A 211 26.68 15.95 -8.61
C LEU A 211 26.07 15.89 -7.21
N PHE A 212 25.91 14.69 -6.64
CA PHE A 212 25.41 14.53 -5.27
C PHE A 212 26.32 15.23 -4.24
N PHE A 213 27.64 15.12 -4.40
CA PHE A 213 28.61 15.79 -3.55
C PHE A 213 28.49 17.31 -3.64
N LEU A 214 28.39 17.88 -4.85
CA LEU A 214 28.20 19.31 -5.05
C LEU A 214 26.89 19.80 -4.44
N VAL A 215 25.79 19.07 -4.61
CA VAL A 215 24.50 19.39 -4.00
C VAL A 215 24.60 19.37 -2.48
N ALA A 216 25.24 18.34 -1.91
CA ALA A 216 25.45 18.24 -0.46
C ALA A 216 26.29 19.40 0.09
N VAL A 217 27.38 19.76 -0.60
CA VAL A 217 28.22 20.90 -0.26
C VAL A 217 27.45 22.22 -0.35
N LEU A 218 26.66 22.43 -1.40
CA LEU A 218 25.81 23.62 -1.54
C LEU A 218 24.76 23.73 -0.42
N LEU A 219 24.13 22.62 -0.05
CA LEU A 219 23.18 22.56 1.06
C LEU A 219 23.87 22.84 2.41
N ALA A 220 25.07 22.32 2.61
CA ALA A 220 25.86 22.55 3.82
C ALA A 220 26.33 24.00 3.96
N LEU A 221 26.77 24.62 2.85
CA LEU A 221 27.30 25.99 2.85
C LEU A 221 26.20 27.06 2.84
N LYS A 222 25.04 26.77 2.23
CA LYS A 222 23.95 27.75 2.09
C LYS A 222 22.58 27.12 2.37
N PRO A 223 22.25 26.88 3.66
CA PRO A 223 20.99 26.26 4.06
C PRO A 223 19.76 27.08 3.67
N SER A 224 19.87 28.42 3.50
CA SER A 224 18.74 29.25 3.08
C SER A 224 18.28 29.00 1.63
N SER A 225 19.13 28.44 0.77
CA SER A 225 18.78 28.04 -0.60
C SER A 225 18.24 26.61 -0.71
N ALA A 226 18.12 25.88 0.41
CA ALA A 226 17.73 24.47 0.41
C ALA A 226 16.41 24.21 -0.32
N LYS A 227 15.43 25.12 -0.21
CA LYS A 227 14.14 24.95 -0.92
C LYS A 227 14.33 24.92 -2.44
N TRP A 228 15.09 25.86 -3.00
CA TRP A 228 15.33 25.96 -4.44
C TRP A 228 16.25 24.84 -4.95
N VAL A 229 17.31 24.52 -4.21
CA VAL A 229 18.24 23.43 -4.55
C VAL A 229 17.53 22.08 -4.54
N THR A 230 16.71 21.80 -3.52
CA THR A 230 15.92 20.56 -3.46
C THR A 230 14.92 20.47 -4.60
N THR A 231 14.22 21.56 -4.94
CA THR A 231 13.32 21.59 -6.10
C THR A 231 14.08 21.31 -7.40
N ALA A 232 15.25 21.94 -7.62
CA ALA A 232 16.06 21.72 -8.81
C ALA A 232 16.54 20.26 -8.92
N VAL A 233 16.99 19.65 -7.82
CA VAL A 233 17.41 18.24 -7.78
C VAL A 233 16.25 17.30 -8.10
N VAL A 234 15.06 17.55 -7.54
CA VAL A 234 13.87 16.73 -7.81
C VAL A 234 13.46 16.83 -9.28
N VAL A 235 13.45 18.04 -9.86
CA VAL A 235 13.10 18.25 -11.27
C VAL A 235 14.12 17.61 -12.20
N LEU A 236 15.42 17.77 -11.93
CA LEU A 236 16.48 17.11 -12.70
C LEU A 236 16.42 15.59 -12.58
N GLY A 237 16.12 15.08 -11.38
CA GLY A 237 15.87 13.66 -11.15
C GLY A 237 14.70 13.15 -12.00
N ALA A 238 13.58 13.85 -11.98
CA ALA A 238 12.39 13.56 -12.81
C ALA A 238 12.75 13.47 -14.30
N ILE A 239 13.50 14.44 -14.82
CA ILE A 239 13.97 14.45 -16.21
C ILE A 239 14.89 13.27 -16.50
N ALA A 240 15.82 12.96 -15.59
CA ALA A 240 16.74 11.84 -15.75
C ALA A 240 16.02 10.49 -15.80
N ILE A 241 14.92 10.31 -15.06
CA ILE A 241 14.09 9.10 -15.11
C ILE A 241 13.35 8.98 -16.42
N ILE A 242 12.79 10.08 -16.93
CA ILE A 242 12.14 10.10 -18.24
C ILE A 242 13.15 9.71 -19.32
N ALA A 243 14.35 10.30 -19.28
CA ALA A 243 15.43 9.99 -20.20
C ALA A 243 15.90 8.51 -20.08
N ALA A 244 16.06 7.99 -18.86
CA ALA A 244 16.45 6.60 -18.61
C ALA A 244 15.36 5.60 -19.02
N GLY A 245 14.09 5.95 -18.83
CA GLY A 245 12.95 5.15 -19.26
C GLY A 245 12.86 5.05 -20.78
N ILE A 246 13.05 6.18 -21.48
CA ILE A 246 13.08 6.22 -22.95
C ILE A 246 14.29 5.45 -23.47
N ALA A 247 15.48 5.68 -22.92
CA ALA A 247 16.70 4.98 -23.36
C ALA A 247 16.61 3.46 -23.13
N GLY A 248 16.07 3.03 -21.98
CA GLY A 248 15.86 1.61 -21.68
C GLY A 248 14.84 0.92 -22.58
N ALA A 249 13.79 1.64 -23.03
CA ALA A 249 12.82 1.10 -23.96
C ALA A 249 13.36 0.95 -25.40
N VAL A 250 14.34 1.76 -25.78
CA VAL A 250 14.92 1.77 -27.14
C VAL A 250 16.03 0.73 -27.30
N ILE A 251 16.76 0.39 -26.25
CA ILE A 251 18.02 -0.37 -26.38
C ILE A 251 17.84 -1.90 -26.27
N GLY A 252 16.75 -2.41 -25.71
CA GLY A 252 16.51 -3.85 -25.57
C GLY A 252 17.48 -4.54 -24.59
N GLU A 253 17.04 -5.62 -23.96
CA GLU A 253 17.84 -6.37 -22.97
C GLU A 253 18.97 -7.14 -23.69
N ARG A 254 20.22 -6.99 -23.22
CA ARG A 254 21.38 -7.72 -23.75
C ARG A 254 21.37 -9.15 -23.23
N ASP A 255 21.56 -10.13 -24.11
CA ASP A 255 21.92 -11.49 -23.74
C ASP A 255 23.30 -11.50 -23.07
N PHE A 256 23.37 -12.06 -21.85
CA PHE A 256 24.62 -12.32 -21.17
C PHE A 256 25.08 -13.75 -21.47
N GLU A 257 26.20 -13.88 -22.17
CA GLU A 257 26.91 -15.16 -22.32
C GLU A 257 27.33 -15.70 -20.95
N HIS A 258 26.82 -16.87 -20.59
CA HIS A 258 27.21 -17.59 -19.37
C HIS A 258 28.67 -18.01 -19.50
N HIS A 259 29.56 -17.40 -18.71
CA HIS A 259 30.87 -17.97 -18.46
C HIS A 259 30.75 -18.99 -17.33
N ASP A 260 30.92 -20.27 -17.67
CA ASP A 260 31.02 -21.37 -16.72
C ASP A 260 32.14 -21.10 -15.69
N PRO A 261 31.97 -21.37 -14.38
CA PRO A 261 32.95 -21.05 -13.36
C PRO A 261 34.12 -22.05 -13.27
N ALA A 262 34.31 -22.92 -14.27
CA ALA A 262 35.23 -24.04 -14.19
C ALA A 262 36.54 -23.81 -14.97
N ALA A 263 37.26 -22.71 -14.74
CA ALA A 263 38.57 -22.53 -15.39
C ALA A 263 39.55 -21.55 -14.71
N HIS A 264 39.62 -21.43 -13.39
CA HIS A 264 40.74 -20.79 -12.66
C HIS A 264 40.74 -21.39 -11.24
N THR A 265 41.72 -22.12 -10.70
CA THR A 265 43.18 -21.99 -10.75
C THR A 265 43.85 -23.31 -10.28
N THR A 266 44.67 -23.92 -11.12
CA THR A 266 45.81 -24.75 -10.69
C THR A 266 47.08 -23.95 -10.97
N GLU A 267 47.60 -23.24 -9.99
CA GLU A 267 49.03 -22.93 -9.80
C GLU A 267 49.20 -21.95 -8.63
N GLY A 268 50.07 -22.28 -7.69
CA GLY A 268 50.58 -21.33 -6.69
C GLY A 268 50.18 -21.59 -5.24
N ALA A 269 50.62 -22.70 -4.65
CA ALA A 269 50.71 -22.83 -3.19
C ALA A 269 52.04 -23.52 -2.79
N LEU A 270 53.14 -22.78 -2.90
CA LEU A 270 54.34 -23.01 -2.10
C LEU A 270 54.18 -22.16 -0.83
N GLY A 271 54.09 -22.82 0.33
CA GLY A 271 53.90 -22.17 1.62
C GLY A 271 53.93 -23.18 2.77
N ASP A 272 55.13 -23.67 3.03
CA ASP A 272 55.69 -24.14 4.31
C ASP A 272 54.73 -24.47 5.49
N ALA A 273 54.71 -25.74 5.90
CA ALA A 273 54.34 -26.15 7.25
C ALA A 273 55.07 -27.46 7.63
N PRO A 274 55.80 -27.50 8.76
CA PRO A 274 56.66 -28.62 9.13
C PRO A 274 55.93 -29.69 9.95
N GLY A 275 56.19 -30.96 9.62
CA GLY A 275 56.04 -32.09 10.54
C GLY A 275 54.85 -33.03 10.28
N ALA A 276 55.12 -34.17 9.63
CA ALA A 276 54.66 -35.54 9.93
C ALA A 276 54.93 -36.46 8.70
N PRO A 277 55.06 -37.80 8.86
CA PRO A 277 56.29 -38.55 8.65
C PRO A 277 56.48 -39.12 7.24
N VAL A 278 57.75 -39.27 6.88
CA VAL A 278 58.29 -39.88 5.67
C VAL A 278 57.85 -41.34 5.54
N ALA A 279 57.01 -41.64 4.55
CA ALA A 279 56.81 -43.00 4.06
C ALA A 279 57.94 -43.34 3.07
N ILE A 280 58.88 -44.18 3.52
CA ILE A 280 59.93 -44.73 2.67
C ILE A 280 59.28 -45.76 1.74
N GLN A 281 59.13 -45.40 0.47
CA GLN A 281 58.87 -46.37 -0.59
C GLN A 281 60.21 -46.77 -1.20
N GLY A 282 60.74 -47.91 -0.76
CA GLY A 282 61.91 -48.55 -1.35
C GLY A 282 61.66 -48.89 -2.81
N GLY A 283 62.65 -48.62 -3.65
CA GLY A 283 62.61 -48.87 -5.09
C GLY A 283 62.97 -50.30 -5.48
N ALA A 284 62.62 -50.57 -6.75
CA ALA A 284 63.25 -51.47 -7.72
C ALA A 284 63.35 -52.96 -7.40
N SER A 285 62.52 -53.76 -8.08
CA SER A 285 62.91 -54.59 -9.23
C SER A 285 61.69 -55.33 -9.80
#